data_AF-A0A7X9IIU3-F1
#
_entry.id   AF-A0A7X9IIU3-F1
#
_cell.length_a   1.000
_cell.length_b   1.000
_cell.length_c   1.000
_cell.angle_alpha   90.00
_cell.angle_beta   90.00
_cell.angle_gamma   90.00
#
_symmetry.space_group_name_H-M   'P 1'
#
loop_
_entity.id
_entity.type
_entity.pdbx_description
1 polymer ?
#
loop_
_entity_poly.entity_id
_entity_poly.type
_entity_poly.pdbx_seq_one_letter_code
_entity_poly.pdbx_strand_id
1 'polypeptide(L)'
;MTTTPLPINSKIAVLGAQRAVSKSTLNLSSSYQRLSSGLRINNVGDDAAGLAVAMSLATNSRVYSQGVRNVNDGISLLNVASCAISELQNVLTRISELAEQSASGSLSYSQRSSIDSEAQSLAKEYARIVQSTEFNGIGLFNGELQGLRVQAGYGVQGGVYSGLGGALGTGTFSNGTTSSPYGVDYSNIKTGDFNNDGYTDIVSFFPGYSRTTVQLGNGDGTFRTALSLAFDSYDIEVGDFNGDGAVDLAAASSSGLSISFGNGDGSFGAFSQKIIIADGTMHVNKADLNNDGTMDLVLSGGVDETRYTSTWIGNGNGTFNASSSYGIDGIGEIANVELGDFNNDGIVDLGTYVHDLSNFDAYAYIRIGNGDGSFRALMTTQLTSASTGCWGMIAQDFNKDGNLDIAVKDGDSRISLALSNGDGTFQSPRNIEIGTILGQGLLAGDLNGDGNMDLIAAGDAAGKDFFIVLGNGDGSFSHYMSYASPITPAKSISLADTNNDGVLDILGCNGAIAVLTAITRDGITPILDFSLLSRADALQAIPLLSNAQTRLNIQEGVIGAFQSRLSSTLSILGLNRDNYSAAESRIRDVDVAEESSNLIAESIRLQAATAILAQANQQPGVFLSLLEDGF
;
A
#
# COMPACT_ATOMS: atom_id res chain seq x y z
N MET A 1 -28.54 -10.85 -98.48
CA MET A 1 -27.24 -10.15 -98.44
C MET A 1 -27.52 -8.81 -97.78
N THR A 2 -26.92 -8.40 -96.68
CA THR A 2 -25.69 -8.80 -96.00
C THR A 2 -25.83 -8.14 -94.63
N THR A 3 -25.66 -8.90 -93.55
CA THR A 3 -25.36 -8.32 -92.24
C THR A 3 -24.06 -7.53 -92.38
N THR A 4 -24.15 -6.24 -92.71
CA THR A 4 -23.00 -5.34 -92.65
C THR A 4 -22.55 -5.35 -91.20
N PRO A 5 -21.34 -5.84 -90.90
CA PRO A 5 -20.85 -5.83 -89.54
C PRO A 5 -20.77 -4.37 -89.11
N LEU A 6 -21.43 -4.03 -88.00
CA LEU A 6 -21.14 -2.80 -87.26
C LEU A 6 -19.62 -2.57 -87.29
N PRO A 7 -19.13 -1.39 -87.72
CA PRO A 7 -17.71 -1.13 -87.84
C PRO A 7 -17.04 -1.48 -86.51
N ILE A 8 -15.94 -2.24 -86.57
CA ILE A 8 -15.26 -2.82 -85.39
C ILE A 8 -14.96 -1.73 -84.34
N ASN A 9 -14.71 -0.50 -84.77
CA ASN A 9 -14.49 0.66 -83.91
C ASN A 9 -15.73 1.09 -83.09
N SER A 10 -16.96 0.98 -83.62
CA SER A 10 -18.18 1.31 -82.84
C SER A 10 -18.49 0.23 -81.81
N LYS A 11 -18.22 -1.03 -82.13
CA LYS A 11 -18.32 -2.15 -81.17
C LYS A 11 -17.32 -2.01 -80.02
N ILE A 12 -16.09 -1.57 -80.28
CA ILE A 12 -15.08 -1.31 -79.23
C ILE A 12 -15.51 -0.14 -78.34
N ALA A 13 -16.06 0.93 -78.91
CA ALA A 13 -16.57 2.08 -78.17
C ALA A 13 -17.79 1.72 -77.28
N VAL A 14 -18.74 0.94 -77.79
CA VAL A 14 -19.91 0.46 -77.03
C VAL A 14 -19.50 -0.51 -75.92
N LEU A 15 -18.59 -1.46 -76.18
CA LEU A 15 -18.06 -2.35 -75.15
C LEU A 15 -17.27 -1.58 -74.08
N GLY A 16 -16.52 -0.56 -74.48
CA GLY A 16 -15.83 0.35 -73.56
C GLY A 16 -16.80 1.11 -72.66
N ALA A 17 -17.86 1.68 -73.25
CA ALA A 17 -18.91 2.39 -72.52
C ALA A 17 -19.72 1.47 -71.59
N GLN A 18 -20.07 0.25 -72.03
CA GLN A 18 -20.74 -0.74 -71.18
C GLN A 18 -19.87 -1.18 -70.00
N ARG A 19 -18.58 -1.43 -70.22
CA ARG A 19 -17.64 -1.72 -69.12
C ARG A 19 -17.52 -0.55 -68.14
N ALA A 20 -17.50 0.68 -68.64
CA ALA A 20 -17.47 1.87 -67.80
C ALA A 20 -18.76 2.03 -66.96
N VAL A 21 -19.94 1.80 -67.55
CA VAL A 21 -21.23 1.80 -66.83
C VAL A 21 -21.24 0.71 -65.76
N SER A 22 -20.92 -0.55 -66.11
CA SER A 22 -20.88 -1.64 -65.12
C SER A 22 -19.90 -1.36 -63.97
N LYS A 23 -18.73 -0.78 -64.28
CA LYS A 23 -17.73 -0.40 -63.28
C LYS A 23 -18.24 0.72 -62.37
N SER A 24 -18.82 1.80 -62.92
CA SER A 24 -19.37 2.89 -62.11
C SER A 24 -20.56 2.43 -61.27
N THR A 25 -21.43 1.55 -61.76
CA THR A 25 -22.55 1.02 -60.95
C THR A 25 -22.07 0.20 -59.75
N LEU A 26 -21.03 -0.62 -59.92
CA LEU A 26 -20.42 -1.38 -58.83
C LEU A 26 -19.74 -0.48 -57.80
N ASN A 27 -19.01 0.54 -58.28
CA ASN A 27 -18.37 1.52 -57.41
C ASN A 27 -19.41 2.34 -56.63
N LEU A 28 -20.49 2.79 -57.28
CA LEU A 28 -21.57 3.54 -56.65
C LEU A 28 -22.24 2.71 -55.54
N SER A 29 -22.48 1.42 -55.78
CA SER A 29 -23.02 0.50 -54.77
C SER A 29 -22.08 0.38 -53.56
N SER A 30 -20.76 0.34 -53.78
CA SER A 30 -19.78 0.32 -52.68
C SER A 30 -19.76 1.64 -51.91
N SER A 31 -19.82 2.77 -52.60
CA SER A 31 -19.89 4.11 -51.97
C SER A 31 -21.14 4.26 -51.11
N TYR A 32 -22.30 3.78 -51.57
CA TYR A 32 -23.52 3.76 -50.74
C TYR A 32 -23.37 2.89 -49.50
N GLN A 33 -22.72 1.74 -49.61
CA GLN A 33 -22.46 0.86 -48.46
C GLN A 33 -21.54 1.51 -47.43
N ARG A 34 -20.49 2.20 -47.88
CA ARG A 34 -19.50 2.91 -47.04
C ARG A 34 -20.07 4.18 -46.39
N LEU A 35 -20.89 4.95 -47.11
CA LEU A 35 -21.63 6.08 -46.53
C LEU A 35 -22.66 5.62 -45.49
N SER A 36 -23.29 4.46 -45.70
CA SER A 36 -24.26 3.91 -44.74
C SER A 36 -23.61 3.41 -43.45
N SER A 37 -22.39 2.88 -43.51
CA SER A 37 -21.62 2.53 -42.30
C SER A 37 -20.93 3.75 -41.68
N GLY A 38 -20.73 4.80 -42.48
CA GLY A 38 -19.93 5.96 -42.11
C GLY A 38 -18.46 5.60 -41.90
N LEU A 39 -17.96 4.54 -42.52
CA LEU A 39 -16.55 4.12 -42.49
C LEU A 39 -16.07 4.01 -43.93
N ARG A 40 -14.92 4.58 -44.26
CA ARG A 40 -14.35 4.49 -45.62
C ARG A 40 -13.98 3.05 -46.00
N ILE A 41 -13.70 2.21 -45.01
CA ILE A 41 -13.13 0.88 -45.21
C ILE A 41 -14.08 -0.15 -44.57
N ASN A 42 -15.01 -0.67 -45.35
CA ASN A 42 -15.90 -1.75 -44.92
C ASN A 42 -15.30 -3.15 -45.12
N ASN A 43 -14.17 -3.26 -45.84
CA ASN A 43 -13.46 -4.50 -46.10
C ASN A 43 -11.95 -4.34 -45.84
N VAL A 44 -11.34 -5.35 -45.19
CA VAL A 44 -9.91 -5.38 -44.85
C VAL A 44 -8.99 -5.26 -46.08
N GLY A 45 -9.49 -5.58 -47.27
CA GLY A 45 -8.74 -5.51 -48.52
C GLY A 45 -8.47 -4.10 -49.06
N ASP A 46 -9.18 -3.07 -48.58
CA ASP A 46 -9.07 -1.70 -49.13
C ASP A 46 -8.00 -0.85 -48.41
N ASP A 47 -7.93 -0.90 -47.07
CA ASP A 47 -6.88 -0.27 -46.24
C ASP A 47 -6.90 -0.88 -44.82
N ALA A 48 -6.17 -1.98 -44.65
CA ALA A 48 -6.14 -2.72 -43.39
C ALA A 48 -5.57 -1.89 -42.22
N ALA A 49 -4.65 -0.97 -42.49
CA ALA A 49 -3.99 -0.18 -41.46
C ALA A 49 -4.91 0.96 -40.95
N GLY A 50 -5.58 1.68 -41.86
CA GLY A 50 -6.55 2.70 -41.50
C GLY A 50 -7.75 2.13 -40.72
N LEU A 51 -8.25 0.96 -41.15
CA LEU A 51 -9.32 0.25 -40.45
C LEU A 51 -8.90 -0.17 -39.03
N ALA A 52 -7.69 -0.69 -38.86
CA ALA A 52 -7.17 -1.09 -37.56
C ALA A 52 -7.07 0.08 -36.58
N VAL A 53 -6.62 1.25 -37.05
CA VAL A 53 -6.53 2.47 -36.22
C VAL A 53 -7.93 2.96 -35.82
N ALA A 54 -8.86 3.10 -36.78
CA ALA A 54 -10.23 3.53 -36.48
C ALA A 54 -10.94 2.57 -35.51
N MET A 55 -10.81 1.25 -35.72
CA MET A 55 -11.35 0.24 -34.81
C MET A 55 -10.70 0.30 -33.42
N SER A 56 -9.40 0.55 -33.34
CA SER A 56 -8.69 0.71 -32.06
C SER A 56 -9.19 1.94 -31.31
N LEU A 57 -9.31 3.10 -31.96
CA LEU A 57 -9.85 4.33 -31.34
C LEU A 57 -11.29 4.14 -30.85
N ALA A 58 -12.15 3.52 -31.65
CA ALA A 58 -13.53 3.19 -31.27
C ALA A 58 -13.60 2.19 -30.11
N THR A 59 -12.68 1.23 -30.05
CA THR A 59 -12.59 0.27 -28.95
C THR A 59 -12.10 0.94 -27.68
N ASN A 60 -11.05 1.74 -27.76
CA ASN A 60 -10.52 2.54 -26.64
C ASN A 60 -11.61 3.47 -26.09
N SER A 61 -12.30 4.24 -26.93
CA SER A 61 -13.39 5.13 -26.49
C SER A 61 -14.47 4.37 -25.69
N ARG A 62 -14.83 3.15 -26.10
CA ARG A 62 -15.81 2.32 -25.38
C ARG A 62 -15.27 1.80 -24.05
N VAL A 63 -14.02 1.35 -24.03
CA VAL A 63 -13.34 0.87 -22.80
C VAL A 63 -13.19 2.00 -21.78
N TYR A 64 -12.70 3.18 -22.18
CA TYR A 64 -12.59 4.33 -21.31
C TYR A 64 -13.97 4.80 -20.83
N SER A 65 -15.01 4.73 -21.69
CA SER A 65 -16.39 5.00 -21.27
C SER A 65 -16.90 4.03 -20.21
N GLN A 66 -16.50 2.75 -20.26
CA GLN A 66 -16.79 1.79 -19.20
C GLN A 66 -15.98 2.09 -17.94
N GLY A 67 -14.70 2.45 -18.06
CA GLY A 67 -13.89 2.89 -16.93
C GLY A 67 -14.50 4.10 -16.20
N VAL A 68 -14.99 5.09 -16.94
CA VAL A 68 -15.73 6.23 -16.38
C VAL A 68 -16.95 5.78 -15.57
N ARG A 69 -17.74 4.81 -16.08
CA ARG A 69 -18.88 4.25 -15.32
C ARG A 69 -18.42 3.54 -14.05
N ASN A 70 -17.44 2.65 -14.15
CA ASN A 70 -16.89 1.92 -13.01
C ASN A 70 -16.36 2.87 -11.91
N VAL A 71 -15.67 3.94 -12.30
CA VAL A 71 -15.17 4.95 -11.35
C VAL A 71 -16.32 5.72 -10.69
N ASN A 72 -17.36 6.08 -11.43
CA ASN A 72 -18.55 6.71 -10.86
C ASN A 72 -19.29 5.77 -9.89
N ASP A 73 -19.37 4.48 -10.20
CA ASP A 73 -19.95 3.48 -9.30
C ASP A 73 -19.12 3.35 -8.01
N GLY A 74 -17.78 3.35 -8.14
CA GLY A 74 -16.85 3.37 -7.00
C GLY A 74 -17.03 4.61 -6.11
N ILE A 75 -17.12 5.81 -6.71
CA ILE A 75 -17.42 7.05 -5.97
C ILE A 75 -18.78 6.97 -5.28
N SER A 76 -19.79 6.41 -5.95
CA SER A 76 -21.14 6.25 -5.38
C SER A 76 -21.14 5.33 -4.17
N LEU A 77 -20.42 4.21 -4.24
CA LEU A 77 -20.23 3.31 -3.11
C LEU A 77 -19.55 4.02 -1.92
N LEU A 78 -18.48 4.78 -2.18
CA LEU A 78 -17.78 5.55 -1.15
C LEU A 78 -18.66 6.62 -0.50
N ASN A 79 -19.55 7.25 -1.27
CA ASN A 79 -20.50 8.22 -0.71
C ASN A 79 -21.50 7.54 0.23
N VAL A 80 -21.98 6.34 -0.10
CA VAL A 80 -22.84 5.55 0.80
C VAL A 80 -22.08 5.18 2.06
N ALA A 81 -20.83 4.73 1.93
CA ALA A 81 -19.97 4.41 3.07
C ALA A 81 -19.72 5.63 3.97
N SER A 82 -19.38 6.79 3.40
CA SER A 82 -19.16 8.05 4.13
C SER A 82 -20.40 8.51 4.89
N CYS A 83 -21.59 8.47 4.26
CA CYS A 83 -22.84 8.80 4.95
C CYS A 83 -23.11 7.89 6.15
N ALA A 84 -22.87 6.59 5.99
CA ALA A 84 -23.07 5.64 7.08
C ALA A 84 -22.04 5.80 8.20
N ILE A 85 -20.77 6.10 7.89
CA ILE A 85 -19.75 6.42 8.91
C ILE A 85 -20.14 7.67 9.71
N SER A 86 -20.65 8.71 9.05
CA SER A 86 -21.13 9.90 9.76
C SER A 86 -22.26 9.58 10.74
N GLU A 87 -23.18 8.69 10.37
CA GLU A 87 -24.23 8.24 11.30
C GLU A 87 -23.67 7.41 12.46
N LEU A 88 -22.69 6.53 12.19
CA LEU A 88 -21.98 5.78 13.23
C LEU A 88 -21.25 6.72 14.22
N GLN A 89 -20.62 7.80 13.74
CA GLN A 89 -19.97 8.81 14.58
C GLN A 89 -20.99 9.52 15.48
N ASN A 90 -22.16 9.88 14.96
CA ASN A 90 -23.23 10.50 15.75
C ASN A 90 -23.70 9.58 16.88
N VAL A 91 -23.89 8.30 16.57
CA VAL A 91 -24.27 7.28 17.57
C VAL A 91 -23.19 7.12 18.63
N LEU A 92 -21.91 7.00 18.26
CA LEU A 92 -20.81 6.88 19.22
C LEU A 92 -20.62 8.12 20.08
N THR A 93 -20.78 9.31 19.50
CA THR A 93 -20.73 10.57 20.25
C THR A 93 -21.81 10.60 21.31
N ARG A 94 -23.03 10.19 20.97
CA ARG A 94 -24.11 10.11 21.94
C ARG A 94 -23.83 9.08 23.04
N ILE A 95 -23.29 7.92 22.71
CA ILE A 95 -22.91 6.91 23.72
C ILE A 95 -21.79 7.44 24.63
N SER A 96 -20.81 8.17 24.09
CA SER A 96 -19.71 8.77 24.84
C SER A 96 -20.21 9.82 25.84
N GLU A 97 -21.15 10.69 25.42
CA GLU A 97 -21.81 11.65 26.32
C GLU A 97 -22.52 10.94 27.49
N LEU A 98 -23.18 9.81 27.22
CA LEU A 98 -23.87 9.01 28.23
C LEU A 98 -22.87 8.33 29.17
N ALA A 99 -21.73 7.86 28.64
CA ALA A 99 -20.65 7.28 29.45
C ALA A 99 -20.03 8.33 30.38
N GLU A 100 -19.76 9.54 29.89
CA GLU A 100 -19.28 10.67 30.71
C GLU A 100 -20.30 11.08 31.78
N GLN A 101 -21.59 11.16 31.42
CA GLN A 101 -22.65 11.41 32.38
C GLN A 101 -22.65 10.34 33.47
N SER A 102 -22.57 9.05 33.10
CA SER A 102 -22.46 7.97 34.08
C SER A 102 -21.17 8.07 34.89
N ALA A 103 -20.03 8.46 34.35
CA ALA A 103 -18.79 8.62 35.12
C ALA A 103 -18.89 9.69 36.23
N SER A 104 -19.86 10.61 36.14
CA SER A 104 -20.11 11.63 37.17
C SER A 104 -20.50 11.03 38.54
N GLY A 105 -19.86 11.53 39.61
CA GLY A 105 -20.04 11.03 40.97
C GLY A 105 -21.39 11.34 41.62
N SER A 106 -22.25 12.15 41.00
CA SER A 106 -23.51 12.61 41.58
C SER A 106 -24.74 11.76 41.22
N LEU A 107 -24.60 10.75 40.36
CA LEU A 107 -25.72 9.95 39.86
C LEU A 107 -26.05 8.73 40.73
N SER A 108 -27.34 8.49 40.95
CA SER A 108 -27.85 7.28 41.58
C SER A 108 -27.75 6.06 40.65
N TYR A 109 -27.84 4.85 41.23
CA TYR A 109 -27.91 3.61 40.45
C TYR A 109 -29.09 3.58 39.46
N SER A 110 -30.27 4.10 39.85
CA SER A 110 -31.43 4.13 38.94
C SER A 110 -31.24 5.07 37.76
N GLN A 111 -30.55 6.20 37.96
CA GLN A 111 -30.19 7.12 36.88
C GLN A 111 -29.17 6.47 35.94
N ARG A 112 -28.13 5.82 36.50
CA ARG A 112 -27.14 5.07 35.73
C ARG A 112 -27.76 3.94 34.91
N SER A 113 -28.71 3.20 35.49
CA SER A 113 -29.44 2.15 34.77
C SER A 113 -30.28 2.69 33.61
N SER A 114 -30.80 3.92 33.71
CA SER A 114 -31.54 4.54 32.61
C SER A 114 -30.61 4.98 31.47
N ILE A 115 -29.46 5.57 31.83
CA ILE A 115 -28.38 5.96 30.91
C ILE A 115 -27.82 4.72 30.19
N ASP A 116 -27.53 3.65 30.93
CA ASP A 116 -27.06 2.37 30.40
C ASP A 116 -28.06 1.79 29.40
N SER A 117 -29.37 1.80 29.71
CA SER A 117 -30.40 1.33 28.77
C SER A 117 -30.48 2.16 27.47
N GLU A 118 -30.24 3.48 27.54
CA GLU A 118 -30.17 4.34 26.36
C GLU A 118 -28.92 4.00 25.54
N ALA A 119 -27.76 3.91 26.18
CA ALA A 119 -26.49 3.56 25.55
C ALA A 119 -26.54 2.18 24.87
N GLN A 120 -27.14 1.18 25.51
CA GLN A 120 -27.36 -0.16 24.96
C GLN A 120 -28.30 -0.16 23.75
N SER A 121 -29.28 0.76 23.72
CA SER A 121 -30.17 0.90 22.55
C SER A 121 -29.43 1.53 21.37
N LEU A 122 -28.60 2.53 21.63
CA LEU A 122 -27.73 3.15 20.64
C LEU A 122 -26.67 2.17 20.11
N ALA A 123 -26.08 1.34 20.97
CA ALA A 123 -25.14 0.31 20.55
C ALA A 123 -25.77 -0.72 19.59
N LYS A 124 -27.04 -1.08 19.81
CA LYS A 124 -27.80 -1.92 18.87
C LYS A 124 -28.07 -1.21 17.55
N GLU A 125 -28.33 0.09 17.59
CA GLU A 125 -28.51 0.90 16.37
C GLU A 125 -27.20 1.01 15.58
N TYR A 126 -26.07 1.21 16.25
CA TYR A 126 -24.74 1.14 15.66
C TYR A 126 -24.54 -0.19 14.92
N ALA A 127 -24.77 -1.31 15.60
CA ALA A 127 -24.65 -2.65 15.00
C ALA A 127 -25.60 -2.85 13.80
N ARG A 128 -26.81 -2.28 13.86
CA ARG A 128 -27.77 -2.31 12.74
C ARG A 128 -27.25 -1.55 11.53
N ILE A 129 -26.70 -0.35 11.70
CA ILE A 129 -26.14 0.46 10.59
C ILE A 129 -24.99 -0.31 9.93
N VAL A 130 -24.08 -0.89 10.73
CA VAL A 130 -22.97 -1.72 10.23
C VAL A 130 -23.49 -2.90 9.39
N GLN A 131 -24.50 -3.63 9.87
CA GLN A 131 -25.03 -4.81 9.18
C GLN A 131 -25.88 -4.48 7.95
N SER A 132 -26.56 -3.34 7.94
CA SER A 132 -27.54 -2.99 6.90
C SER A 132 -27.01 -2.05 5.82
N THR A 133 -25.80 -1.50 5.97
CA THR A 133 -25.21 -0.64 4.94
C THR A 133 -24.67 -1.49 3.80
N GLU A 134 -25.34 -1.42 2.65
CA GLU A 134 -24.99 -2.14 1.44
C GLU A 134 -24.96 -1.24 0.21
N PHE A 135 -24.18 -1.64 -0.80
CA PHE A 135 -24.23 -1.06 -2.15
C PHE A 135 -24.35 -2.20 -3.15
N ASN A 136 -25.38 -2.16 -4.01
CA ASN A 136 -25.69 -3.24 -4.96
C ASN A 136 -25.78 -4.64 -4.32
N GLY A 137 -26.28 -4.73 -3.07
CA GLY A 137 -26.44 -5.98 -2.33
C GLY A 137 -25.14 -6.55 -1.75
N ILE A 138 -24.05 -5.77 -1.76
CA ILE A 138 -22.80 -6.11 -1.08
C ILE A 138 -22.73 -5.28 0.19
N GLY A 139 -22.63 -5.92 1.35
CA GLY A 139 -22.42 -5.24 2.63
C GLY A 139 -21.06 -4.54 2.69
N LEU A 140 -21.06 -3.27 3.10
CA LEU A 140 -19.86 -2.43 3.10
C LEU A 140 -19.02 -2.61 4.37
N PHE A 141 -19.68 -2.91 5.49
CA PHE A 141 -19.09 -2.88 6.83
C PHE A 141 -19.25 -4.19 7.61
N ASN A 142 -20.01 -5.14 7.09
CA ASN A 142 -20.29 -6.44 7.70
C ASN A 142 -19.22 -7.51 7.36
N GLY A 143 -18.11 -7.11 6.73
CA GLY A 143 -17.02 -8.00 6.31
C GLY A 143 -17.26 -8.73 4.98
N GLU A 144 -18.36 -8.50 4.27
CA GLU A 144 -18.58 -9.06 2.94
C GLU A 144 -17.66 -8.42 1.88
N LEU A 145 -17.42 -7.11 1.98
CA LEU A 145 -16.49 -6.41 1.10
C LEU A 145 -15.04 -6.58 1.56
N GLN A 146 -14.30 -7.54 0.99
CA GLN A 146 -12.86 -7.77 1.27
C GLN A 146 -11.92 -6.76 0.56
N GLY A 147 -12.40 -5.54 0.34
CA GLY A 147 -11.74 -4.49 -0.42
C GLY A 147 -12.46 -4.11 -1.70
N LEU A 148 -12.43 -2.82 -2.01
CA LEU A 148 -12.97 -2.22 -3.23
C LEU A 148 -11.88 -2.18 -4.30
N ARG A 149 -12.14 -2.88 -5.42
CA ARG A 149 -11.30 -2.83 -6.62
C ARG A 149 -12.08 -2.12 -7.74
N VAL A 150 -11.62 -0.95 -8.18
CA VAL A 150 -12.28 -0.17 -9.25
C VAL A 150 -11.49 -0.28 -10.55
N GLN A 151 -11.99 -1.06 -11.52
CA GLN A 151 -11.34 -1.21 -12.83
C GLN A 151 -11.52 0.05 -13.71
N ALA A 152 -10.41 0.71 -14.02
CA ALA A 152 -10.33 1.95 -14.79
C ALA A 152 -9.50 1.78 -16.08
N GLY A 153 -9.96 0.95 -17.03
CA GLY A 153 -9.32 0.80 -18.35
C GLY A 153 -8.68 -0.58 -18.60
N TYR A 154 -7.60 -0.64 -19.37
CA TYR A 154 -6.89 -1.89 -19.73
C TYR A 154 -5.88 -2.34 -18.66
N GLY A 155 -5.76 -3.66 -18.46
CA GLY A 155 -4.70 -4.29 -17.66
C GLY A 155 -5.12 -4.75 -16.26
N VAL A 156 -4.34 -5.68 -15.69
CA VAL A 156 -4.46 -6.26 -14.33
C VAL A 156 -4.04 -5.24 -13.24
N GLN A 157 -3.33 -4.19 -13.66
CA GLN A 157 -2.82 -3.06 -12.86
C GLN A 157 -3.74 -1.83 -12.93
N GLY A 158 -4.84 -1.87 -13.70
CA GLY A 158 -5.74 -0.73 -13.91
C GLY A 158 -6.79 -0.51 -12.80
N GLY A 159 -6.57 -1.11 -11.63
CA GLY A 159 -7.48 -1.07 -10.50
C GLY A 159 -7.02 -0.06 -9.45
N VAL A 160 -7.91 0.84 -9.00
CA VAL A 160 -7.68 1.55 -7.74
C VAL A 160 -8.20 0.64 -6.63
N TYR A 161 -7.33 0.30 -5.67
CA TYR A 161 -7.60 -0.65 -4.58
C TYR A 161 -7.76 0.08 -3.25
N SER A 162 -8.80 -0.26 -2.47
CA SER A 162 -8.96 0.21 -1.08
C SER A 162 -9.63 -0.86 -0.24
N GLY A 163 -8.98 -1.30 0.83
CA GLY A 163 -9.63 -2.10 1.87
C GLY A 163 -10.67 -1.26 2.62
N LEU A 164 -11.94 -1.29 2.20
CA LEU A 164 -13.04 -0.67 2.97
C LEU A 164 -13.56 -1.60 4.09
N GLY A 165 -13.05 -2.84 4.14
CA GLY A 165 -13.62 -3.95 4.90
C GLY A 165 -13.03 -4.20 6.28
N GLY A 166 -12.19 -3.32 6.81
CA GLY A 166 -11.50 -3.60 8.06
C GLY A 166 -11.29 -2.37 8.92
N ALA A 167 -12.32 -1.71 9.46
CA ALA A 167 -12.05 -0.55 10.34
C ALA A 167 -12.95 -0.37 11.57
N LEU A 168 -13.89 -1.27 11.87
CA LEU A 168 -14.94 -1.01 12.88
C LEU A 168 -14.77 -1.71 14.24
N GLY A 169 -13.56 -2.17 14.59
CA GLY A 169 -13.27 -2.77 15.90
C GLY A 169 -12.88 -1.74 16.99
N THR A 170 -12.54 -2.22 18.19
CA THR A 170 -12.12 -1.38 19.34
C THR A 170 -10.64 -1.54 19.71
N GLY A 171 -9.80 -2.05 18.79
CA GLY A 171 -8.37 -2.26 19.06
C GLY A 171 -8.06 -3.55 19.85
N THR A 172 -8.96 -4.53 19.84
CA THR A 172 -8.61 -5.92 20.21
C THR A 172 -7.81 -6.56 19.07
N PHE A 173 -7.02 -7.62 19.28
CA PHE A 173 -6.28 -8.36 18.22
C PHE A 173 -6.89 -9.75 17.95
N SER A 174 -7.04 -10.16 16.69
CA SER A 174 -7.59 -11.47 16.30
C SER A 174 -6.52 -12.27 15.63
N ASN A 175 -6.48 -13.57 15.89
CA ASN A 175 -5.64 -14.51 15.17
C ASN A 175 -5.82 -14.33 13.65
N GLY A 176 -4.85 -13.72 12.99
CA GLY A 176 -4.82 -13.57 11.55
C GLY A 176 -4.26 -14.82 10.87
N THR A 177 -4.01 -14.68 9.57
CA THR A 177 -3.55 -15.78 8.72
C THR A 177 -2.13 -16.19 9.06
N THR A 178 -1.90 -17.50 9.16
CA THR A 178 -0.56 -18.06 9.20
C THR A 178 -0.10 -18.33 7.77
N SER A 179 1.07 -17.82 7.41
CA SER A 179 1.81 -18.32 6.25
C SER A 179 3.01 -19.09 6.80
N SER A 180 3.08 -20.39 6.47
CA SER A 180 4.29 -21.18 6.66
C SER A 180 4.93 -21.28 5.29
N PRO A 181 5.94 -20.46 4.97
CA PRO A 181 6.49 -20.43 3.62
C PRO A 181 7.30 -21.71 3.35
N TYR A 182 7.97 -22.23 4.36
CA TYR A 182 8.69 -23.50 4.36
C TYR A 182 8.82 -23.97 5.82
N GLY A 183 8.76 -25.27 6.10
CA GLY A 183 8.92 -25.82 7.47
C GLY A 183 10.34 -25.70 8.03
N VAL A 184 10.88 -24.49 8.11
CA VAL A 184 12.22 -24.16 8.61
C VAL A 184 12.14 -23.00 9.60
N ASP A 185 12.94 -23.10 10.67
CA ASP A 185 13.04 -22.08 11.72
C ASP A 185 13.53 -20.74 11.13
N TYR A 186 12.67 -19.71 11.17
CA TYR A 186 13.00 -18.28 11.01
C TYR A 186 12.82 -17.62 12.38
N SER A 187 13.59 -16.58 12.69
CA SER A 187 13.44 -15.88 13.97
C SER A 187 13.20 -14.40 13.85
N ASN A 188 13.57 -13.73 12.76
CA ASN A 188 13.47 -12.27 12.60
C ASN A 188 12.70 -11.87 11.33
N ILE A 189 12.04 -10.72 11.38
CA ILE A 189 11.27 -10.12 10.28
C ILE A 189 11.56 -8.62 10.22
N LYS A 190 11.65 -8.08 9.00
CA LYS A 190 11.55 -6.64 8.72
C LYS A 190 10.48 -6.42 7.64
N THR A 191 9.91 -5.22 7.62
CA THR A 191 8.81 -4.84 6.73
C THR A 191 9.25 -3.72 5.78
N GLY A 192 8.65 -3.65 4.59
CA GLY A 192 8.91 -2.62 3.58
C GLY A 192 8.02 -2.82 2.36
N ASP A 193 8.02 -1.90 1.40
CA ASP A 193 7.37 -2.10 0.09
C ASP A 193 8.45 -2.41 -0.95
N PHE A 194 8.69 -3.69 -1.23
CA PHE A 194 9.80 -4.14 -2.09
C PHE A 194 9.44 -4.13 -3.58
N ASN A 195 8.16 -3.90 -3.93
CA ASN A 195 7.69 -3.89 -5.32
C ASN A 195 6.92 -2.62 -5.72
N ASN A 196 6.88 -1.61 -4.84
CA ASN A 196 6.21 -0.33 -5.02
C ASN A 196 4.71 -0.46 -5.33
N ASP A 197 4.03 -1.49 -4.80
CA ASP A 197 2.59 -1.68 -4.97
C ASP A 197 1.74 -1.03 -3.86
N GLY A 198 2.40 -0.45 -2.85
CA GLY A 198 1.78 0.24 -1.73
C GLY A 198 1.29 -0.70 -0.63
N TYR A 199 1.60 -1.99 -0.70
CA TYR A 199 1.33 -2.94 0.37
C TYR A 199 2.60 -3.26 1.17
N THR A 200 2.41 -3.56 2.45
CA THR A 200 3.49 -4.07 3.29
C THR A 200 3.93 -5.45 2.80
N ASP A 201 5.18 -5.53 2.39
CA ASP A 201 5.92 -6.76 2.17
C ASP A 201 6.82 -7.08 3.37
N ILE A 202 7.38 -8.29 3.40
CA ILE A 202 8.26 -8.74 4.48
C ILE A 202 9.51 -9.44 3.98
N VAL A 203 10.61 -9.21 4.70
CA VAL A 203 11.82 -10.01 4.63
C VAL A 203 11.98 -10.76 5.94
N SER A 204 12.14 -12.07 5.88
CA SER A 204 12.33 -12.94 7.04
C SER A 204 13.66 -13.67 6.96
N PHE A 205 14.36 -13.78 8.08
CA PHE A 205 15.69 -14.38 8.13
C PHE A 205 15.96 -15.16 9.42
N PHE A 206 16.99 -16.01 9.38
CA PHE A 206 17.47 -16.76 10.54
C PHE A 206 18.95 -16.43 10.82
N PRO A 207 19.25 -15.76 11.95
CA PRO A 207 20.58 -15.27 12.30
C PRO A 207 21.69 -16.31 12.13
N GLY A 208 22.67 -16.01 11.28
CA GLY A 208 23.87 -16.83 11.05
C GLY A 208 23.70 -18.01 10.09
N TYR A 209 22.56 -18.14 9.41
CA TYR A 209 22.30 -19.19 8.43
C TYR A 209 21.87 -18.59 7.10
N SER A 210 22.16 -19.29 5.99
CA SER A 210 21.77 -18.85 4.65
C SER A 210 20.28 -19.07 4.36
N ARG A 211 19.43 -18.37 5.10
CA ARG A 211 17.97 -18.53 5.14
C ARG A 211 17.28 -17.18 5.19
N THR A 212 17.39 -16.42 4.11
CA THR A 212 16.64 -15.17 3.94
C THR A 212 15.56 -15.38 2.88
N THR A 213 14.37 -14.85 3.13
CA THR A 213 13.28 -14.86 2.14
C THR A 213 12.54 -13.55 2.10
N VAL A 214 12.06 -13.18 0.92
CA VAL A 214 11.17 -12.04 0.72
C VAL A 214 9.79 -12.53 0.30
N GLN A 215 8.75 -11.94 0.87
CA GLN A 215 7.36 -12.29 0.60
C GLN A 215 6.57 -11.01 0.37
N LEU A 216 5.91 -10.93 -0.78
CA LEU A 216 5.14 -9.75 -1.16
C LEU A 216 3.73 -9.79 -0.56
N GLY A 217 3.25 -8.66 -0.06
CA GLY A 217 1.92 -8.47 0.48
C GLY A 217 0.84 -8.53 -0.59
N ASN A 218 -0.36 -8.92 -0.17
CA ASN A 218 -1.57 -8.82 -0.98
C ASN A 218 -2.47 -7.65 -0.54
N GLY A 219 -2.11 -6.95 0.55
CA GLY A 219 -2.88 -5.85 1.13
C GLY A 219 -4.12 -6.29 1.91
N ASP A 220 -4.21 -7.56 2.29
CA ASP A 220 -5.31 -8.15 3.06
C ASP A 220 -4.81 -8.92 4.31
N GLY A 221 -3.57 -8.63 4.74
CA GLY A 221 -2.88 -9.37 5.80
C GLY A 221 -2.27 -10.71 5.36
N THR A 222 -2.36 -11.07 4.06
CA THR A 222 -1.73 -12.27 3.50
C THR A 222 -0.54 -11.95 2.60
N PHE A 223 0.35 -12.93 2.45
CA PHE A 223 1.57 -12.82 1.64
C PHE A 223 1.63 -13.86 0.51
N ARG A 224 2.29 -13.50 -0.58
CA ARG A 224 2.59 -14.37 -1.74
C ARG A 224 3.65 -15.41 -1.37
N THR A 225 3.90 -16.34 -2.30
CA THR A 225 4.96 -17.34 -2.14
C THR A 225 6.32 -16.67 -1.95
N ALA A 226 7.07 -17.16 -0.97
CA ALA A 226 8.39 -16.64 -0.62
C ALA A 226 9.42 -16.83 -1.74
N LEU A 227 10.14 -15.75 -2.06
CA LEU A 227 11.37 -15.76 -2.83
C LEU A 227 12.55 -16.00 -1.88
N SER A 228 13.33 -17.06 -2.09
CA SER A 228 14.52 -17.33 -1.27
C SER A 228 15.75 -16.58 -1.81
N LEU A 229 16.42 -15.88 -0.90
CA LEU A 229 17.71 -15.24 -1.13
C LEU A 229 18.78 -16.03 -0.40
N ALA A 230 19.72 -16.62 -1.14
CA ALA A 230 20.66 -17.60 -0.62
C ALA A 230 21.92 -16.96 0.00
N PHE A 231 21.75 -16.24 1.11
CA PHE A 231 22.85 -15.61 1.86
C PHE A 231 22.61 -15.65 3.37
N ASP A 232 23.68 -15.65 4.15
CA ASP A 232 23.65 -15.57 5.61
C ASP A 232 23.52 -14.14 6.11
N SER A 233 22.70 -13.95 7.14
CA SER A 233 22.55 -12.66 7.81
C SER A 233 22.31 -12.87 9.31
N TYR A 234 22.91 -12.03 10.16
CA TYR A 234 22.56 -11.88 11.57
C TYR A 234 21.45 -10.86 11.77
N ASP A 235 21.47 -9.80 10.96
CA ASP A 235 20.47 -8.75 10.92
C ASP A 235 20.35 -8.21 9.48
N ILE A 236 19.19 -7.63 9.16
CA ILE A 236 18.91 -7.00 7.88
C ILE A 236 18.27 -5.66 8.15
N GLU A 237 18.77 -4.62 7.50
CA GLU A 237 18.11 -3.33 7.42
C GLU A 237 17.65 -3.08 5.98
N VAL A 238 16.43 -2.58 5.83
CA VAL A 238 15.82 -2.33 4.52
C VAL A 238 15.89 -0.85 4.20
N GLY A 239 16.02 -0.41 2.96
CA GLY A 239 15.98 1.03 2.61
C GLY A 239 16.50 1.29 1.21
N ASP A 240 16.26 2.49 0.68
CA ASP A 240 16.86 2.90 -0.60
C ASP A 240 18.29 3.42 -0.34
N PHE A 241 19.30 2.58 -0.58
CA PHE A 241 20.70 2.93 -0.32
C PHE A 241 21.40 3.50 -1.56
N ASN A 242 20.78 3.43 -2.74
CA ASN A 242 21.36 3.86 -4.01
C ASN A 242 20.60 5.01 -4.70
N GLY A 243 19.52 5.50 -4.10
CA GLY A 243 18.71 6.62 -4.55
C GLY A 243 17.85 6.32 -5.78
N ASP A 244 17.57 5.05 -6.11
CA ASP A 244 16.79 4.67 -7.28
C ASP A 244 15.28 4.53 -7.02
N GLY A 245 14.86 4.66 -5.75
CA GLY A 245 13.48 4.56 -5.31
C GLY A 245 12.97 3.13 -5.11
N ALA A 246 13.80 2.11 -5.33
CA ALA A 246 13.50 0.74 -4.90
C ALA A 246 14.07 0.48 -3.49
N VAL A 247 13.40 -0.38 -2.74
CA VAL A 247 13.91 -0.79 -1.43
C VAL A 247 15.00 -1.85 -1.60
N ASP A 248 16.16 -1.59 -1.03
CA ASP A 248 17.32 -2.47 -0.97
C ASP A 248 17.44 -3.19 0.37
N LEU A 249 18.32 -4.19 0.45
CA LEU A 249 18.64 -4.93 1.68
C LEU A 249 20.12 -4.73 2.06
N ALA A 250 20.37 -4.25 3.27
CA ALA A 250 21.69 -4.26 3.91
C ALA A 250 21.74 -5.41 4.92
N ALA A 251 22.53 -6.45 4.63
CA ALA A 251 22.63 -7.67 5.41
C ALA A 251 23.93 -7.73 6.21
N ALA A 252 23.82 -7.70 7.55
CA ALA A 252 24.93 -7.90 8.47
C ALA A 252 25.25 -9.39 8.59
N SER A 253 26.53 -9.77 8.56
CA SER A 253 26.97 -11.16 8.63
C SER A 253 28.29 -11.30 9.40
N SER A 254 28.69 -12.55 9.65
CA SER A 254 30.03 -12.88 10.18
C SER A 254 31.16 -12.34 9.30
N SER A 255 30.87 -12.04 8.03
CA SER A 255 31.84 -11.59 7.04
C SER A 255 31.80 -10.08 6.77
N GLY A 256 31.06 -9.34 7.59
CA GLY A 256 30.79 -7.90 7.45
C GLY A 256 29.38 -7.63 6.91
N LEU A 257 29.19 -6.45 6.30
CA LEU A 257 27.93 -6.03 5.71
C LEU A 257 27.94 -6.26 4.19
N SER A 258 26.84 -6.77 3.65
CA SER A 258 26.62 -6.85 2.19
C SER A 258 25.33 -6.15 1.80
N ILE A 259 25.32 -5.42 0.68
CA ILE A 259 24.13 -4.72 0.18
C ILE A 259 23.63 -5.37 -1.11
N SER A 260 22.34 -5.65 -1.15
CA SER A 260 21.62 -6.22 -2.29
C SER A 260 20.58 -5.22 -2.78
N PHE A 261 20.77 -4.72 -3.99
CA PHE A 261 19.85 -3.73 -4.56
C PHE A 261 18.53 -4.36 -4.99
N GLY A 262 17.43 -3.67 -4.71
CA GLY A 262 16.09 -4.04 -5.17
C GLY A 262 15.91 -3.67 -6.65
N ASN A 263 15.14 -4.47 -7.38
CA ASN A 263 14.76 -4.13 -8.76
C ASN A 263 13.39 -3.43 -8.83
N GLY A 264 12.76 -3.16 -7.68
CA GLY A 264 11.44 -2.52 -7.59
C GLY A 264 10.26 -3.41 -8.01
N ASP A 265 10.48 -4.72 -8.20
CA ASP A 265 9.44 -5.71 -8.54
C ASP A 265 9.36 -6.85 -7.50
N GLY A 266 10.02 -6.68 -6.34
CA GLY A 266 10.17 -7.70 -5.31
C GLY A 266 11.34 -8.66 -5.53
N SER A 267 12.09 -8.51 -6.63
CA SER A 267 13.35 -9.23 -6.84
C SER A 267 14.57 -8.38 -6.46
N PHE A 268 15.67 -9.06 -6.14
CA PHE A 268 16.90 -8.44 -5.67
C PHE A 268 18.08 -8.89 -6.53
N GLY A 269 18.98 -7.95 -6.83
CA GLY A 269 20.22 -8.21 -7.55
C GLY A 269 21.19 -9.09 -6.75
N ALA A 270 22.30 -9.46 -7.38
CA ALA A 270 23.43 -10.02 -6.63
C ALA A 270 24.03 -8.93 -5.73
N PHE A 271 24.61 -9.34 -4.59
CA PHE A 271 25.28 -8.40 -3.69
C PHE A 271 26.33 -7.58 -4.43
N SER A 272 26.09 -6.27 -4.48
CA SER A 272 26.87 -5.30 -5.26
C SER A 272 28.09 -4.81 -4.50
N GLN A 273 28.05 -4.82 -3.16
CA GLN A 273 29.13 -4.39 -2.29
C GLN A 273 29.21 -5.21 -1.01
N LYS A 274 30.45 -5.52 -0.60
CA LYS A 274 30.79 -6.14 0.68
C LYS A 274 31.68 -5.17 1.47
N ILE A 275 31.12 -4.57 2.52
CA ILE A 275 31.90 -3.84 3.52
C ILE A 275 32.46 -4.89 4.47
N ILE A 276 33.76 -5.17 4.34
CA ILE A 276 34.43 -6.14 5.19
C ILE A 276 34.78 -5.46 6.51
N ILE A 277 34.04 -5.81 7.56
CA ILE A 277 34.40 -5.53 8.95
C ILE A 277 35.07 -6.77 9.50
N ALA A 278 36.29 -6.61 10.03
CA ALA A 278 37.18 -7.73 10.36
C ALA A 278 36.63 -8.71 11.41
N ASP A 279 35.74 -8.24 12.29
CA ASP A 279 35.28 -8.99 13.47
C ASP A 279 33.79 -9.37 13.42
N GLY A 280 33.18 -9.28 12.23
CA GLY A 280 31.77 -9.58 12.01
C GLY A 280 30.83 -8.46 12.47
N THR A 281 29.65 -8.40 11.84
CA THR A 281 28.60 -7.41 12.15
C THR A 281 27.36 -8.16 12.60
N MET A 282 26.84 -7.79 13.77
CA MET A 282 25.67 -8.44 14.38
C MET A 282 24.39 -7.65 14.15
N HIS A 283 24.46 -6.31 14.21
CA HIS A 283 23.33 -5.42 13.96
C HIS A 283 23.67 -4.34 12.95
N VAL A 284 22.65 -3.92 12.21
CA VAL A 284 22.73 -2.81 11.26
C VAL A 284 21.54 -1.88 11.46
N ASN A 285 21.83 -0.60 11.64
CA ASN A 285 20.84 0.46 11.72
C ASN A 285 21.15 1.51 10.65
N LYS A 286 20.13 2.24 10.19
CA LYS A 286 20.26 3.31 9.21
C LYS A 286 19.72 4.63 9.77
N ALA A 287 20.36 5.73 9.38
CA ALA A 287 19.86 7.09 9.58
C ALA A 287 20.70 8.04 8.70
N ASP A 288 20.21 9.25 8.45
CA ASP A 288 21.04 10.31 7.89
C ASP A 288 21.83 10.98 9.03
N LEU A 289 23.10 10.59 9.24
CA LEU A 289 23.90 11.01 10.39
C LEU A 289 24.58 12.36 10.18
N ASN A 290 24.59 12.86 8.94
CA ASN A 290 25.25 14.11 8.56
C ASN A 290 24.31 15.13 7.88
N ASN A 291 23.00 14.82 7.82
CA ASN A 291 21.95 15.62 7.20
C ASN A 291 22.20 15.92 5.71
N ASP A 292 22.80 14.98 4.96
CA ASP A 292 23.06 15.11 3.52
C ASP A 292 21.94 14.55 2.62
N GLY A 293 20.92 13.94 3.23
CA GLY A 293 19.77 13.35 2.55
C GLY A 293 20.02 11.93 2.04
N THR A 294 21.19 11.36 2.26
CA THR A 294 21.50 9.96 1.96
C THR A 294 21.51 9.12 3.23
N MET A 295 21.13 7.85 3.11
CA MET A 295 21.12 6.95 4.26
C MET A 295 22.54 6.52 4.61
N ASP A 296 22.95 6.81 5.85
CA ASP A 296 24.17 6.29 6.47
C ASP A 296 23.86 5.01 7.26
N LEU A 297 24.91 4.33 7.71
CA LEU A 297 24.80 3.10 8.47
C LEU A 297 25.57 3.16 9.79
N VAL A 298 24.96 2.59 10.82
CA VAL A 298 25.58 2.30 12.11
C VAL A 298 25.67 0.79 12.25
N LEU A 299 26.90 0.29 12.32
CA LEU A 299 27.19 -1.14 12.40
C LEU A 299 27.74 -1.47 13.77
N SER A 300 27.11 -2.42 14.45
CA SER A 300 27.57 -2.91 15.75
C SER A 300 27.84 -4.41 15.71
N GLY A 301 28.87 -4.83 16.42
CA GLY A 301 29.33 -6.21 16.39
C GLY A 301 30.74 -6.38 16.93
N GLY A 302 31.30 -7.55 16.68
CA GLY A 302 32.59 -8.01 17.18
C GLY A 302 32.48 -9.43 17.74
N VAL A 303 33.46 -10.26 17.39
CA VAL A 303 33.77 -11.50 18.13
C VAL A 303 34.63 -11.14 19.35
N ASP A 304 34.36 -11.76 20.50
CA ASP A 304 35.08 -11.60 21.77
C ASP A 304 34.94 -10.21 22.46
N GLU A 305 35.90 -9.84 23.33
CA GLU A 305 35.84 -8.70 24.26
C GLU A 305 35.91 -7.31 23.59
N THR A 306 36.04 -7.23 22.26
CA THR A 306 36.17 -5.97 21.49
C THR A 306 34.90 -5.65 20.72
N ARG A 307 33.82 -5.33 21.44
CA ARG A 307 32.55 -4.90 20.86
C ARG A 307 32.55 -3.39 20.65
N TYR A 308 32.30 -2.97 19.42
CA TYR A 308 32.26 -1.55 19.05
C TYR A 308 31.09 -1.24 18.13
N THR A 309 30.73 0.04 18.11
CA THR A 309 29.84 0.63 17.13
C THR A 309 30.67 1.42 16.13
N SER A 310 30.42 1.26 14.83
CA SER A 310 31.10 2.01 13.77
C SER A 310 30.09 2.73 12.88
N THR A 311 30.44 3.93 12.41
CA THR A 311 29.61 4.74 11.52
C THR A 311 30.16 4.74 10.10
N TRP A 312 29.25 4.66 9.13
CA TRP A 312 29.54 4.51 7.71
C TRP A 312 28.67 5.46 6.91
N ILE A 313 29.29 6.45 6.27
CA ILE A 313 28.61 7.53 5.56
C ILE A 313 28.29 7.10 4.14
N GLY A 314 27.02 7.16 3.78
CA GLY A 314 26.49 6.86 2.47
C GLY A 314 26.95 7.89 1.45
N ASN A 315 27.14 7.45 0.21
CA ASN A 315 27.39 8.35 -0.93
C ASN A 315 26.18 8.44 -1.86
N GLY A 316 25.03 7.90 -1.45
CA GLY A 316 23.78 7.86 -2.23
C GLY A 316 23.82 6.99 -3.49
N ASN A 317 24.80 6.09 -3.62
CA ASN A 317 24.93 5.17 -4.75
C ASN A 317 25.17 3.72 -4.30
N GLY A 318 24.81 3.42 -3.05
CA GLY A 318 25.06 2.14 -2.38
C GLY A 318 26.48 1.94 -1.86
N THR A 319 27.36 2.94 -1.99
CA THR A 319 28.73 2.90 -1.43
C THR A 319 28.85 3.71 -0.13
N PHE A 320 29.71 3.25 0.78
CA PHE A 320 29.87 3.80 2.12
C PHE A 320 31.33 4.04 2.50
N ASN A 321 31.59 5.14 3.22
CA ASN A 321 32.90 5.49 3.77
C ASN A 321 32.89 5.35 5.29
N ALA A 322 33.88 4.67 5.87
CA ALA A 322 34.03 4.65 7.32
C ALA A 322 34.27 6.07 7.86
N SER A 323 33.50 6.46 8.88
CA SER A 323 33.66 7.75 9.57
C SER A 323 34.36 7.56 10.91
N SER A 324 33.71 6.88 11.86
CA SER A 324 34.17 6.81 13.24
C SER A 324 33.90 5.44 13.87
N SER A 325 34.56 5.14 14.99
CA SER A 325 34.34 3.92 15.77
C SER A 325 34.37 4.22 17.26
N TYR A 326 33.43 3.62 17.98
CA TYR A 326 33.16 3.86 19.39
C TYR A 326 33.23 2.54 20.12
N GLY A 327 34.26 2.37 20.94
CA GLY A 327 34.33 1.27 21.89
C GLY A 327 33.33 1.49 23.03
N ILE A 328 32.91 0.38 23.63
CA ILE A 328 32.30 0.34 24.95
C ILE A 328 33.38 -0.24 25.84
N ASP A 329 33.76 0.44 26.92
CA ASP A 329 34.98 0.19 27.71
C ASP A 329 34.98 -1.17 28.44
N GLY A 330 35.03 -2.29 27.71
CA GLY A 330 35.24 -3.64 28.21
C GLY A 330 34.14 -4.23 29.09
N ILE A 331 32.98 -3.57 29.22
CA ILE A 331 31.96 -3.91 30.22
C ILE A 331 30.79 -4.75 29.71
N GLY A 332 30.58 -4.98 28.41
CA GLY A 332 29.35 -5.72 28.00
C GLY A 332 29.10 -6.02 26.52
N GLU A 333 27.94 -6.61 26.24
CA GLU A 333 27.39 -6.89 24.91
C GLU A 333 26.50 -5.76 24.43
N ILE A 334 26.69 -5.28 23.19
CA ILE A 334 25.67 -4.44 22.55
C ILE A 334 24.48 -5.34 22.25
N ALA A 335 23.40 -5.16 23.00
CA ALA A 335 22.18 -5.91 22.82
C ALA A 335 21.26 -5.23 21.80
N ASN A 336 21.30 -3.90 21.71
CA ASN A 336 20.48 -3.12 20.80
C ASN A 336 21.11 -1.74 20.51
N VAL A 337 20.76 -1.16 19.37
CA VAL A 337 21.15 0.19 18.93
C VAL A 337 19.89 0.92 18.47
N GLU A 338 19.70 2.13 18.99
CA GLU A 338 18.63 3.04 18.56
C GLU A 338 19.23 4.36 18.10
N LEU A 339 18.66 4.93 17.05
CA LEU A 339 19.08 6.20 16.47
C LEU A 339 17.92 7.18 16.55
N GLY A 340 18.20 8.41 16.96
CA GLY A 340 17.18 9.45 17.12
C GLY A 340 17.77 10.71 17.70
N ASP A 341 17.02 11.81 17.67
CA ASP A 341 17.43 13.08 18.28
C ASP A 341 17.04 13.08 19.77
N PHE A 342 17.98 12.79 20.66
CA PHE A 342 17.73 12.67 22.10
C PHE A 342 17.85 14.02 22.84
N ASN A 343 18.35 15.07 22.17
CA ASN A 343 18.54 16.40 22.74
C ASN A 343 17.83 17.53 21.97
N ASN A 344 17.00 17.17 20.99
CA ASN A 344 16.21 18.07 20.17
C ASN A 344 17.02 19.14 19.43
N ASP A 345 18.24 18.81 18.97
CA ASP A 345 19.08 19.72 18.18
C ASP A 345 18.98 19.53 16.66
N GLY A 346 18.16 18.58 16.21
CA GLY A 346 17.92 18.24 14.81
C GLY A 346 19.02 17.37 14.18
N ILE A 347 19.93 16.82 15.00
CA ILE A 347 20.98 15.90 14.57
C ILE A 347 20.68 14.53 15.15
N VAL A 348 20.96 13.48 14.37
CA VAL A 348 20.81 12.11 14.85
C VAL A 348 21.87 11.80 15.91
N ASP A 349 21.42 11.33 17.06
CA ASP A 349 22.22 10.81 18.16
C ASP A 349 22.23 9.26 18.16
N LEU A 350 23.17 8.70 18.92
CA LEU A 350 23.35 7.25 19.06
C LEU A 350 22.99 6.78 20.46
N GLY A 351 21.96 5.96 20.56
CA GLY A 351 21.63 5.16 21.73
C GLY A 351 22.16 3.74 21.60
N THR A 352 22.91 3.27 22.60
CA THR A 352 23.36 1.88 22.69
C THR A 352 22.86 1.25 23.97
N TYR A 353 22.22 0.09 23.85
CA TYR A 353 21.81 -0.72 24.99
C TYR A 353 22.82 -1.83 25.21
N VAL A 354 23.43 -1.83 26.39
CA VAL A 354 24.58 -2.69 26.69
C VAL A 354 24.27 -3.54 27.91
N HIS A 355 24.47 -4.84 27.77
CA HIS A 355 24.35 -5.81 28.86
C HIS A 355 25.73 -6.14 29.43
N ASP A 356 25.94 -5.88 30.72
CA ASP A 356 27.16 -6.22 31.42
C ASP A 356 27.21 -7.73 31.73
N LEU A 357 28.20 -8.41 31.15
CA LEU A 357 28.33 -9.87 31.25
C LEU A 357 28.76 -10.33 32.66
N SER A 358 29.24 -9.42 33.51
CA SER A 358 29.77 -9.75 34.84
C SER A 358 28.71 -9.74 35.94
N ASN A 359 27.72 -8.84 35.84
CA ASN A 359 26.70 -8.60 36.86
C ASN A 359 25.27 -8.67 36.32
N PHE A 360 25.08 -8.82 35.00
CA PHE A 360 23.78 -8.82 34.32
C PHE A 360 23.00 -7.51 34.47
N ASP A 361 23.67 -6.39 34.80
CA ASP A 361 23.12 -5.05 34.69
C ASP A 361 23.02 -4.65 33.21
N ALA A 362 22.08 -3.77 32.90
CA ALA A 362 22.01 -3.19 31.57
C ALA A 362 21.93 -1.66 31.61
N TYR A 363 22.60 -1.04 30.66
CA TYR A 363 22.84 0.38 30.60
C TYR A 363 22.41 0.91 29.24
N ALA A 364 21.71 2.05 29.23
CA ALA A 364 21.59 2.85 28.02
C ALA A 364 22.66 3.93 28.03
N TYR A 365 23.34 3.99 26.89
CA TYR A 365 24.43 4.91 26.64
C TYR A 365 24.04 5.78 25.48
N ILE A 366 23.91 7.08 25.74
CA ILE A 366 23.58 8.07 24.70
C ILE A 366 24.85 8.82 24.32
N ARG A 367 25.08 8.96 23.02
CA ARG A 367 26.14 9.78 22.45
C ARG A 367 25.53 10.79 21.51
N ILE A 368 25.71 12.06 21.84
CA ILE A 368 25.17 13.17 21.06
C ILE A 368 25.92 13.32 19.74
N GLY A 369 25.20 13.50 18.64
CA GLY A 369 25.71 13.71 17.30
C GLY A 369 26.43 15.05 17.13
N ASN A 370 27.39 15.07 16.22
CA ASN A 370 28.04 16.31 15.77
C ASN A 370 27.57 16.76 14.39
N GLY A 371 26.73 15.97 13.70
CA GLY A 371 26.19 16.27 12.37
C GLY A 371 27.16 16.02 11.23
N ASP A 372 28.25 15.31 11.48
CA ASP A 372 29.25 14.89 10.49
C ASP A 372 29.43 13.36 10.45
N GLY A 373 28.46 12.62 11.04
CA GLY A 373 28.58 11.18 11.23
C GLY A 373 29.44 10.75 12.42
N SER A 374 29.92 11.71 13.23
CA SER A 374 30.58 11.44 14.50
C SER A 374 29.70 11.79 15.72
N PHE A 375 30.04 11.20 16.87
CA PHE A 375 29.34 11.39 18.14
C PHE A 375 30.31 11.82 19.25
N ARG A 376 29.79 12.54 20.23
CA ARG A 376 30.52 13.03 21.41
C ARG A 376 30.87 11.91 22.38
N ALA A 377 31.60 12.29 23.43
CA ALA A 377 31.87 11.42 24.56
C ALA A 377 30.56 10.96 25.23
N LEU A 378 30.63 9.77 25.83
CA LEU A 378 29.52 9.04 26.42
C LEU A 378 28.77 9.83 27.49
N MET A 379 27.44 9.90 27.38
CA MET A 379 26.56 10.18 28.50
C MET A 379 25.89 8.85 28.91
N THR A 380 25.91 8.55 30.21
CA THR A 380 25.42 7.28 30.74
C THR A 380 24.17 7.50 31.57
N THR A 381 23.14 6.71 31.32
CA THR A 381 22.02 6.55 32.24
C THR A 381 21.82 5.08 32.52
N GLN A 382 21.90 4.71 33.80
CA GLN A 382 21.53 3.37 34.21
C GLN A 382 20.00 3.24 34.18
N LEU A 383 19.50 2.33 33.35
CA LEU A 383 18.06 2.13 33.17
C LEU A 383 17.50 0.97 33.98
N THR A 384 18.29 -0.09 34.19
CA THR A 384 17.85 -1.29 34.92
C THR A 384 18.86 -1.71 35.98
N SER A 385 18.40 -2.58 36.87
CA SER A 385 19.23 -3.24 37.89
C SER A 385 19.19 -4.74 37.69
N ALA A 386 20.36 -5.36 37.57
CA ALA A 386 20.69 -6.79 37.52
C ALA A 386 19.52 -7.72 37.18
N SER A 387 19.27 -7.92 35.89
CA SER A 387 18.26 -8.87 35.44
C SER A 387 18.70 -9.58 34.17
N THR A 388 18.55 -10.91 34.15
CA THR A 388 18.81 -11.74 32.98
C THR A 388 17.78 -11.43 31.87
N GLY A 389 18.22 -11.35 30.61
CA GLY A 389 17.31 -11.42 29.45
C GLY A 389 16.81 -10.09 28.86
N CYS A 390 17.52 -8.98 29.09
CA CYS A 390 17.19 -7.67 28.52
C CYS A 390 17.79 -7.49 27.12
N TRP A 391 16.99 -7.60 26.06
CA TRP A 391 17.45 -7.46 24.66
C TRP A 391 16.67 -6.42 23.83
N GLY A 392 15.88 -5.55 24.47
CA GLY A 392 15.08 -4.54 23.78
C GLY A 392 15.22 -3.16 24.40
N MET A 393 15.54 -2.17 23.57
CA MET A 393 15.45 -0.74 23.85
C MET A 393 14.64 -0.10 22.74
N ILE A 394 13.85 0.91 23.06
CA ILE A 394 13.10 1.73 22.11
C ILE A 394 13.30 3.18 22.50
N ALA A 395 13.43 4.04 21.49
CA ALA A 395 13.34 5.48 21.63
C ALA A 395 12.06 6.01 20.96
N GLN A 396 11.14 6.61 21.72
CA GLN A 396 9.91 7.24 21.22
C GLN A 396 9.44 8.34 22.18
N ASP A 397 8.66 9.30 21.69
CA ASP A 397 8.01 10.31 22.53
C ASP A 397 6.72 9.72 23.16
N PHE A 398 6.81 9.22 24.39
CA PHE A 398 5.69 8.56 25.07
C PHE A 398 4.77 9.54 25.80
N ASN A 399 5.18 10.81 25.97
CA ASN A 399 4.44 11.84 26.71
C ASN A 399 4.04 13.06 25.87
N LYS A 400 4.33 13.03 24.57
CA LYS A 400 4.02 14.06 23.57
C LYS A 400 4.66 15.43 23.89
N ASP A 401 5.82 15.44 24.53
CA ASP A 401 6.56 16.66 24.84
C ASP A 401 7.57 17.04 23.75
N GLY A 402 7.72 16.20 22.73
CA GLY A 402 8.62 16.38 21.59
C GLY A 402 10.03 15.87 21.82
N ASN A 403 10.36 15.30 22.98
CA ASN A 403 11.66 14.66 23.23
C ASN A 403 11.53 13.14 23.13
N LEU A 404 12.56 12.47 22.62
CA LEU A 404 12.58 11.01 22.62
C LEU A 404 12.86 10.47 24.02
N ASP A 405 11.90 9.75 24.57
CA ASP A 405 12.01 8.97 25.80
C ASP A 405 12.56 7.56 25.50
N ILE A 406 13.00 6.85 26.53
CA ILE A 406 13.53 5.48 26.38
C ILE A 406 12.70 4.47 27.17
N ALA A 407 12.28 3.41 26.49
CA ALA A 407 11.72 2.21 27.13
C ALA A 407 12.66 1.02 26.92
N VAL A 408 12.94 0.29 28.00
CA VAL A 408 13.76 -0.93 27.93
C VAL A 408 13.08 -2.09 28.62
N LYS A 409 13.36 -3.29 28.13
CA LYS A 409 12.97 -4.53 28.80
C LYS A 409 13.77 -4.65 30.11
N ASP A 410 13.08 -4.74 31.25
CA ASP A 410 13.67 -4.90 32.59
C ASP A 410 13.32 -6.28 33.14
N GLY A 411 14.18 -7.25 32.86
CA GLY A 411 14.00 -8.65 33.22
C GLY A 411 12.81 -9.31 32.52
N ASP A 412 12.20 -10.28 33.18
CA ASP A 412 11.17 -11.13 32.60
C ASP A 412 9.73 -10.65 32.84
N SER A 413 9.50 -9.50 33.48
CA SER A 413 8.13 -9.06 33.79
C SER A 413 7.91 -7.55 33.82
N ARG A 414 8.88 -6.76 33.38
CA ARG A 414 8.79 -5.30 33.45
C ARG A 414 9.35 -4.63 32.21
N ILE A 415 8.84 -3.43 31.96
CA ILE A 415 9.46 -2.44 31.09
C ILE A 415 9.85 -1.26 31.98
N SER A 416 11.10 -0.83 31.92
CA SER A 416 11.54 0.42 32.53
C SER A 416 11.45 1.54 31.51
N LEU A 417 10.69 2.58 31.84
CA LEU A 417 10.50 3.78 31.05
C LEU A 417 11.25 4.94 31.71
N ALA A 418 12.16 5.58 30.99
CA ALA A 418 12.85 6.78 31.41
C ALA A 418 12.46 7.93 30.48
N LEU A 419 11.77 8.92 31.05
CA LEU A 419 11.38 10.12 30.30
C LEU A 419 12.58 11.05 30.12
N SER A 420 12.67 11.68 28.96
CA SER A 420 13.76 12.59 28.62
C SER A 420 13.65 13.93 29.38
N ASN A 421 14.80 14.57 29.60
CA ASN A 421 14.89 15.97 30.03
C ASN A 421 15.10 16.92 28.83
N GLY A 422 15.20 16.38 27.60
CA GLY A 422 15.42 17.12 26.36
C GLY A 422 16.86 17.58 26.11
N ASP A 423 17.83 17.09 26.89
CA ASP A 423 19.25 17.42 26.75
C ASP A 423 20.15 16.19 26.58
N GLY A 424 19.55 15.04 26.22
CA GLY A 424 20.21 13.73 26.18
C GLY A 424 20.32 13.03 27.54
N THR A 425 19.79 13.63 28.62
CA THR A 425 19.67 12.97 29.94
C THR A 425 18.23 12.57 30.24
N PHE A 426 18.05 11.61 31.14
CA PHE A 426 16.74 11.05 31.47
C PHE A 426 16.43 11.14 32.96
N GLN A 427 15.14 11.19 33.27
CA GLN A 427 14.61 11.07 34.62
C GLN A 427 14.85 9.67 35.18
N SER A 428 14.65 9.50 36.50
CA SER A 428 14.72 8.17 37.10
C SER A 428 13.70 7.22 36.47
N PRO A 429 14.09 6.02 36.03
CA PRO A 429 13.20 5.10 35.35
C PRO A 429 12.00 4.72 36.22
N ARG A 430 10.83 4.64 35.60
CA ARG A 430 9.60 4.09 36.14
C ARG A 430 9.40 2.69 35.59
N ASN A 431 8.98 1.76 36.45
CA ASN A 431 8.64 0.41 36.01
C ASN A 431 7.15 0.31 35.64
N ILE A 432 6.91 -0.32 34.49
CA ILE A 432 5.62 -0.77 33.99
C ILE A 432 5.58 -2.28 34.18
N GLU A 433 4.73 -2.74 35.09
CA GLU A 433 4.56 -4.17 35.35
C GLU A 433 3.80 -4.81 34.18
N ILE A 434 4.36 -5.87 33.61
CA ILE A 434 3.76 -6.64 32.52
C ILE A 434 3.81 -8.15 32.83
N GLY A 435 3.12 -8.97 32.03
CA GLY A 435 3.20 -10.42 32.16
C GLY A 435 4.60 -10.96 31.85
N THR A 436 4.79 -12.28 31.96
CA THR A 436 6.09 -12.91 31.74
C THR A 436 6.56 -12.76 30.28
N ILE A 437 7.61 -11.98 30.05
CA ILE A 437 8.21 -11.63 28.75
C ILE A 437 9.54 -12.35 28.55
N LEU A 438 9.50 -13.58 28.01
CA LEU A 438 10.71 -14.33 27.69
C LEU A 438 11.20 -14.10 26.25
N GLY A 439 10.40 -13.45 25.39
CA GLY A 439 10.80 -13.07 24.04
C GLY A 439 11.81 -11.91 24.00
N GLN A 440 12.47 -11.74 22.85
CA GLN A 440 13.46 -10.66 22.67
C GLN A 440 12.85 -9.32 22.24
N GLY A 441 11.64 -9.35 21.66
CA GLY A 441 11.04 -8.17 21.05
C GLY A 441 10.30 -7.27 22.03
N LEU A 442 10.69 -6.01 22.05
CA LEU A 442 9.97 -4.87 22.60
C LEU A 442 9.79 -3.89 21.43
N LEU A 443 8.56 -3.52 21.08
CA LEU A 443 8.26 -2.50 20.06
C LEU A 443 7.29 -1.46 20.61
N ALA A 444 7.26 -0.30 19.95
CA ALA A 444 6.32 0.78 20.23
C ALA A 444 5.65 1.22 18.93
N GLY A 445 4.40 1.60 19.03
CA GLY A 445 3.60 2.11 17.92
C GLY A 445 2.19 2.39 18.38
N ASP A 446 1.46 3.19 17.61
CA ASP A 446 0.03 3.41 17.85
C ASP A 446 -0.75 2.17 17.39
N LEU A 447 -1.01 1.25 18.33
CA LEU A 447 -1.63 -0.05 18.07
C LEU A 447 -3.15 0.02 18.05
N ASN A 448 -3.73 1.09 18.60
CA ASN A 448 -5.17 1.27 18.73
C ASN A 448 -5.72 2.43 17.86
N GLY A 449 -4.83 3.22 17.25
CA GLY A 449 -5.14 4.36 16.37
C GLY A 449 -5.49 5.65 17.12
N ASP A 450 -5.19 5.80 18.41
CA ASP A 450 -5.52 6.97 19.23
C ASP A 450 -4.46 8.10 19.17
N GLY A 451 -3.38 7.87 18.44
CA GLY A 451 -2.25 8.77 18.26
C GLY A 451 -1.28 8.80 19.44
N ASN A 452 -1.43 7.95 20.45
CA ASN A 452 -0.47 7.74 21.52
C ASN A 452 0.42 6.54 21.21
N MET A 453 1.66 6.56 21.71
CA MET A 453 2.55 5.42 21.56
C MET A 453 2.18 4.33 22.55
N ASP A 454 1.76 3.17 22.02
CA ASP A 454 1.56 1.95 22.80
C ASP A 454 2.84 1.12 22.83
N LEU A 455 2.93 0.20 23.79
CA LEU A 455 4.03 -0.74 23.92
C LEU A 455 3.56 -2.17 23.67
N ILE A 456 4.40 -2.97 23.00
CA ILE A 456 4.21 -4.40 22.84
C ILE A 456 5.48 -5.16 23.18
N ALA A 457 5.33 -6.25 23.93
CA ALA A 457 6.41 -7.17 24.24
C ALA A 457 6.04 -8.62 23.88
N ALA A 458 7.02 -9.38 23.39
CA ALA A 458 6.86 -10.80 23.09
C ALA A 458 6.96 -11.68 24.35
N GLY A 459 6.01 -12.62 24.48
CA GLY A 459 5.78 -13.52 25.62
C GLY A 459 6.39 -14.92 25.50
N ASP A 460 5.80 -15.89 26.21
CA ASP A 460 6.31 -17.27 26.42
C ASP A 460 5.33 -18.35 25.92
N ALA A 461 5.89 -19.52 25.58
CA ALA A 461 5.29 -20.80 25.20
C ALA A 461 4.22 -21.36 26.16
N ALA A 462 4.07 -20.81 27.37
CA ALA A 462 3.03 -21.21 28.32
C ALA A 462 1.60 -20.68 27.98
N GLY A 463 1.42 -20.07 26.81
CA GLY A 463 0.09 -19.79 26.22
C GLY A 463 -0.32 -18.31 26.16
N LYS A 464 0.63 -17.38 26.30
CA LYS A 464 0.42 -15.93 26.11
C LYS A 464 1.65 -15.34 25.41
N ASP A 465 1.48 -14.94 24.16
CA ASP A 465 2.62 -14.68 23.25
C ASP A 465 2.88 -13.19 23.01
N PHE A 466 1.91 -12.31 23.23
CA PHE A 466 2.10 -10.86 23.15
C PHE A 466 1.45 -10.16 24.33
N PHE A 467 2.18 -9.21 24.91
CA PHE A 467 1.70 -8.32 25.96
C PHE A 467 1.65 -6.91 25.40
N ILE A 468 0.47 -6.31 25.40
CA ILE A 468 0.25 -4.96 24.88
C ILE A 468 -0.14 -4.06 26.02
N VAL A 469 0.46 -2.88 26.07
CA VAL A 469 0.17 -1.87 27.08
C VAL A 469 -0.15 -0.58 26.36
N LEU A 470 -1.38 -0.07 26.52
CA LEU A 470 -1.80 1.13 25.82
C LEU A 470 -1.26 2.38 26.51
N GLY A 471 -0.72 3.30 25.72
CA GLY A 471 -0.20 4.58 26.19
C GLY A 471 -1.33 5.59 26.35
N ASN A 472 -1.30 6.36 27.44
CA ASN A 472 -2.27 7.46 27.64
C ASN A 472 -1.77 8.79 27.06
N GLY A 473 -0.57 8.81 26.46
CA GLY A 473 0.05 9.99 25.84
C GLY A 473 0.70 10.98 26.81
N ASP A 474 0.77 10.66 28.10
CA ASP A 474 1.41 11.47 29.15
C ASP A 474 2.60 10.75 29.81
N GLY A 475 3.13 9.70 29.15
CA GLY A 475 4.12 8.79 29.72
C GLY A 475 3.55 7.79 30.73
N SER A 476 2.22 7.77 30.93
CA SER A 476 1.51 6.72 31.65
C SER A 476 0.87 5.70 30.73
N PHE A 477 0.69 4.49 31.26
CA PHE A 477 0.23 3.32 30.53
C PHE A 477 -0.92 2.63 31.26
N SER A 478 -1.82 2.02 30.50
CA SER A 478 -2.92 1.20 31.01
C SER A 478 -2.43 -0.09 31.66
N HIS A 479 -3.35 -0.88 32.20
CA HIS A 479 -3.03 -2.27 32.50
C HIS A 479 -2.74 -3.03 31.20
N TYR A 480 -1.81 -3.98 31.24
CA TYR A 480 -1.45 -4.77 30.06
C TYR A 480 -2.58 -5.74 29.69
N MET A 481 -2.74 -5.97 28.38
CA MET A 481 -3.56 -7.02 27.81
C MET A 481 -2.65 -8.12 27.25
N SER A 482 -3.09 -9.37 27.33
CA SER A 482 -2.34 -10.51 26.79
C SER A 482 -3.09 -11.16 25.64
N TYR A 483 -2.42 -11.36 24.51
CA TYR A 483 -2.95 -12.02 23.33
C TYR A 483 -2.22 -13.33 23.06
N ALA A 484 -2.97 -14.34 22.63
CA ALA A 484 -2.39 -15.58 22.14
C ALA A 484 -1.98 -15.41 20.67
N SER A 485 -0.84 -15.98 20.29
CA SER A 485 -0.38 -16.06 18.92
C SER A 485 -0.68 -17.45 18.37
N PRO A 486 -0.99 -17.60 17.07
CA PRO A 486 -1.04 -18.91 16.44
C PRO A 486 0.34 -19.55 16.27
N ILE A 487 1.44 -18.80 16.48
CA ILE A 487 2.81 -19.30 16.57
C ILE A 487 3.35 -19.08 17.99
N THR A 488 3.68 -20.19 18.66
CA THR A 488 4.06 -20.18 20.08
C THR A 488 5.47 -20.77 20.27
N PRO A 489 6.41 -20.04 20.90
CA PRO A 489 6.43 -18.59 21.16
C PRO A 489 6.87 -17.79 19.93
N ALA A 490 6.45 -16.53 19.76
CA ALA A 490 7.07 -15.65 18.78
C ALA A 490 8.48 -15.22 19.27
N LYS A 491 9.53 -15.44 18.47
CA LYS A 491 10.91 -15.05 18.83
C LYS A 491 11.20 -13.58 18.54
N SER A 492 10.67 -13.09 17.43
CA SER A 492 10.70 -11.67 17.04
C SER A 492 9.30 -11.20 16.70
N ILE A 493 9.11 -9.89 16.85
CA ILE A 493 7.94 -9.14 16.42
C ILE A 493 8.36 -8.04 15.45
N SER A 494 7.43 -7.63 14.60
CA SER A 494 7.50 -6.40 13.80
C SER A 494 6.11 -5.76 13.79
N LEU A 495 6.04 -4.43 13.67
CA LEU A 495 4.80 -3.71 13.48
C LEU A 495 4.73 -3.19 12.04
N ALA A 496 3.58 -3.38 11.39
CA ALA A 496 3.28 -2.76 10.11
C ALA A 496 1.79 -2.91 9.79
N ASP A 497 1.24 -1.99 9.02
CA ASP A 497 -0.11 -2.10 8.48
C ASP A 497 -0.11 -3.09 7.31
N THR A 498 -0.54 -4.33 7.53
CA THR A 498 -0.46 -5.41 6.53
C THR A 498 -1.71 -5.55 5.67
N ASN A 499 -2.80 -4.92 6.08
CA ASN A 499 -4.10 -4.96 5.41
C ASN A 499 -4.54 -3.57 4.87
N ASN A 500 -3.68 -2.57 5.03
CA ASN A 500 -3.84 -1.19 4.58
C ASN A 500 -5.11 -0.52 5.16
N ASP A 501 -5.40 -0.79 6.43
CA ASP A 501 -6.51 -0.20 7.17
C ASP A 501 -6.13 1.05 7.99
N GLY A 502 -4.85 1.43 7.96
CA GLY A 502 -4.30 2.57 8.67
C GLY A 502 -3.92 2.30 10.13
N VAL A 503 -4.04 1.05 10.61
CA VAL A 503 -3.65 0.63 11.96
C VAL A 503 -2.49 -0.36 11.87
N LEU A 504 -1.57 -0.29 12.83
CA LEU A 504 -0.44 -1.22 12.89
C LEU A 504 -0.92 -2.62 13.28
N ASP A 505 -0.59 -3.61 12.45
CA ASP A 505 -0.70 -5.03 12.79
C ASP A 505 0.59 -5.53 13.46
N ILE A 506 0.48 -6.65 14.17
CA ILE A 506 1.61 -7.34 14.78
C ILE A 506 2.00 -8.53 13.92
N LEU A 507 3.25 -8.55 13.46
CA LEU A 507 3.83 -9.70 12.79
C LEU A 507 4.73 -10.44 13.77
N GLY A 508 4.40 -11.69 14.07
CA GLY A 508 5.27 -12.59 14.83
C GLY A 508 6.06 -13.53 13.92
N CYS A 509 7.26 -13.90 14.35
CA CYS A 509 8.08 -14.93 13.68
C CYS A 509 8.54 -16.04 14.64
N ASN A 510 8.31 -17.30 14.28
CA ASN A 510 9.00 -18.47 14.83
C ASN A 510 8.80 -19.68 13.91
N GLY A 511 9.68 -19.87 12.92
CA GLY A 511 9.56 -20.94 11.91
C GLY A 511 8.40 -20.80 10.92
N ALA A 512 7.34 -20.11 11.31
CA ALA A 512 6.28 -19.59 10.47
C ALA A 512 6.05 -18.11 10.79
N ILE A 513 5.36 -17.43 9.89
CA ILE A 513 4.96 -16.03 10.07
C ILE A 513 3.48 -16.02 10.44
N ALA A 514 3.18 -15.39 11.57
CA ALA A 514 1.82 -15.10 11.97
C ALA A 514 1.62 -13.61 11.89
N VAL A 515 0.57 -13.21 11.18
CA VAL A 515 0.04 -11.86 11.32
C VAL A 515 -1.04 -11.94 12.38
N LEU A 516 -0.82 -11.27 13.50
CA LEU A 516 -1.88 -10.94 14.43
C LEU A 516 -2.37 -9.56 14.02
N THR A 517 -3.40 -9.55 13.17
CA THR A 517 -4.01 -8.30 12.72
C THR A 517 -4.68 -7.63 13.90
N ALA A 518 -4.49 -6.32 14.05
CA ALA A 518 -5.38 -5.55 14.90
C ALA A 518 -6.82 -5.87 14.44
N ILE A 519 -7.70 -6.31 15.34
CA ILE A 519 -9.09 -6.65 15.00
C ILE A 519 -9.69 -5.40 14.42
N THR A 520 -9.89 -5.54 13.14
CA THR A 520 -10.86 -4.78 12.39
C THR A 520 -12.00 -5.68 11.91
N ARG A 521 -11.94 -6.97 12.25
CA ARG A 521 -12.84 -8.03 11.79
C ARG A 521 -13.98 -8.45 12.70
N ASP A 522 -14.21 -7.75 13.80
CA ASP A 522 -15.53 -7.77 14.44
C ASP A 522 -16.05 -6.34 14.51
N GLY A 523 -16.62 -5.85 13.42
CA GLY A 523 -17.31 -4.56 13.36
C GLY A 523 -18.55 -4.42 14.28
N ILE A 524 -18.69 -5.28 15.30
CA ILE A 524 -19.91 -5.42 16.08
C ILE A 524 -19.62 -5.78 17.56
N THR A 525 -18.58 -6.56 17.88
CA THR A 525 -18.51 -7.21 19.21
C THR A 525 -18.14 -6.31 20.38
N PRO A 526 -17.25 -5.29 20.30
CA PRO A 526 -16.82 -4.62 21.52
C PRO A 526 -17.63 -3.35 21.87
N ILE A 527 -18.39 -2.77 20.93
CA ILE A 527 -19.39 -1.73 21.23
C ILE A 527 -20.66 -2.34 21.85
N LEU A 528 -20.89 -3.65 21.75
CA LEU A 528 -22.06 -4.30 22.35
C LEU A 528 -21.83 -4.78 23.80
N ASP A 529 -20.59 -4.77 24.30
CA ASP A 529 -20.22 -5.42 25.58
C ASP A 529 -19.63 -4.45 26.62
N PHE A 530 -20.02 -3.18 26.59
CA PHE A 530 -19.70 -2.21 27.66
C PHE A 530 -20.87 -2.05 28.64
N SER A 531 -20.58 -1.65 29.88
CA SER A 531 -21.60 -1.31 30.87
C SER A 531 -21.38 0.10 31.42
N LEU A 532 -22.48 0.81 31.70
CA LEU A 532 -22.48 2.11 32.37
C LEU A 532 -23.16 2.05 33.74
N LEU A 533 -23.35 0.85 34.31
CA LEU A 533 -24.08 0.66 35.58
C LEU A 533 -23.32 1.19 36.80
N SER A 534 -21.99 1.28 36.73
CA SER A 534 -21.16 1.86 37.79
C SER A 534 -20.20 2.92 37.25
N ARG A 535 -19.61 3.71 38.16
CA ARG A 535 -18.59 4.70 37.79
C ARG A 535 -17.34 4.02 37.24
N ALA A 536 -16.97 2.85 37.78
CA ALA A 536 -15.81 2.11 37.31
C ALA A 536 -16.03 1.61 35.87
N ASP A 537 -17.20 1.05 35.58
CA ASP A 537 -17.54 0.54 34.24
C ASP A 537 -17.60 1.70 33.23
N ALA A 538 -18.19 2.84 33.61
CA ALA A 538 -18.23 4.02 32.76
C ALA A 538 -16.82 4.57 32.44
N LEU A 539 -15.91 4.57 33.41
CA LEU A 539 -14.51 4.98 33.19
C LEU A 539 -13.73 3.99 32.31
N GLN A 540 -14.13 2.71 32.28
CA GLN A 540 -13.57 1.73 31.35
C GLN A 540 -14.17 1.86 29.94
N ALA A 541 -15.45 2.26 29.83
CA ALA A 541 -16.13 2.43 28.56
C ALA A 541 -15.67 3.67 27.77
N ILE A 542 -15.37 4.79 28.44
CA ILE A 542 -14.92 6.03 27.79
C ILE A 542 -13.73 5.83 26.83
N PRO A 543 -12.59 5.23 27.24
CA PRO A 543 -11.46 5.03 26.33
C PRO A 543 -11.82 4.08 25.17
N LEU A 544 -12.63 3.05 25.40
CA LEU A 544 -13.09 2.15 24.33
C LEU A 544 -13.92 2.88 23.26
N LEU A 545 -14.81 3.78 23.70
CA LEU A 545 -15.66 4.57 22.81
C LEU A 545 -14.86 5.65 22.07
N SER A 546 -13.91 6.29 22.75
CA SER A 546 -12.99 7.25 22.14
C SER A 546 -12.17 6.59 21.03
N ASN A 547 -11.61 5.40 21.27
CA ASN A 547 -10.85 4.66 20.26
C ASN A 547 -11.73 4.28 19.07
N ALA A 548 -12.98 3.87 19.31
CA ALA A 548 -13.93 3.58 18.23
C ALA A 548 -14.25 4.84 17.39
N GLN A 549 -14.38 6.02 18.01
CA GLN A 549 -14.58 7.29 17.30
C GLN A 549 -13.37 7.66 16.45
N THR A 550 -12.15 7.59 17.01
CA THR A 550 -10.93 7.90 16.26
C THR A 550 -10.79 7.00 15.03
N ARG A 551 -11.14 5.73 15.15
CA ARG A 551 -11.15 4.79 14.03
C ARG A 551 -12.15 5.13 12.93
N LEU A 552 -13.36 5.58 13.28
CA LEU A 552 -14.30 6.09 12.27
C LEU A 552 -13.72 7.31 11.53
N ASN A 553 -13.00 8.19 12.24
CA ASN A 553 -12.37 9.36 11.62
C ASN A 553 -11.24 8.95 10.67
N ILE A 554 -10.40 7.98 11.04
CA ILE A 554 -9.37 7.41 10.16
C ILE A 554 -10.02 6.84 8.90
N GLN A 555 -11.09 6.05 9.06
CA GLN A 555 -11.79 5.44 7.92
C GLN A 555 -12.43 6.48 7.00
N GLU A 556 -12.99 7.56 7.55
CA GLU A 556 -13.48 8.68 6.76
C GLU A 556 -12.34 9.36 5.98
N GLY A 557 -11.17 9.52 6.60
CA GLY A 557 -9.96 10.01 5.94
C GLY A 557 -9.51 9.13 4.77
N VAL A 558 -9.50 7.81 4.96
CA VAL A 558 -9.17 6.83 3.90
C VAL A 558 -10.18 6.93 2.73
N ILE A 559 -11.48 6.99 3.04
CA ILE A 559 -12.53 7.18 2.03
C ILE A 559 -12.34 8.49 1.27
N GLY A 560 -12.05 9.60 1.95
CA GLY A 560 -11.80 10.90 1.33
C GLY A 560 -10.56 10.91 0.42
N ALA A 561 -9.47 10.27 0.84
CA ALA A 561 -8.29 10.09 0.01
C ALA A 561 -8.59 9.28 -1.25
N PHE A 562 -9.39 8.21 -1.12
CA PHE A 562 -9.76 7.36 -2.24
C PHE A 562 -10.73 8.08 -3.20
N GLN A 563 -11.72 8.83 -2.70
CA GLN A 563 -12.57 9.70 -3.51
C GLN A 563 -11.76 10.72 -4.31
N SER A 564 -10.71 11.28 -3.71
CA SER A 564 -9.81 12.23 -4.38
C SER A 564 -9.04 11.57 -5.52
N ARG A 565 -8.48 10.36 -5.29
CA ARG A 565 -7.80 9.56 -6.33
C ARG A 565 -8.76 9.16 -7.46
N LEU A 566 -9.97 8.71 -7.13
CA LEU A 566 -11.01 8.37 -8.12
C LEU A 566 -11.47 9.59 -8.91
N SER A 567 -11.58 10.77 -8.29
CA SER A 567 -11.96 12.02 -8.98
C SER A 567 -10.89 12.47 -9.98
N SER A 568 -9.61 12.34 -9.61
CA SER A 568 -8.49 12.55 -10.55
C SER A 568 -8.54 11.55 -11.71
N THR A 569 -8.72 10.27 -11.39
CA THR A 569 -8.84 9.20 -12.39
C THR A 569 -10.01 9.43 -13.33
N LEU A 570 -11.19 9.81 -12.82
CA LEU A 570 -12.38 10.14 -13.59
C LEU A 570 -12.10 11.24 -14.62
N SER A 571 -11.39 12.29 -14.19
CA SER A 571 -10.99 13.40 -15.05
C SER A 571 -10.06 12.93 -16.18
N ILE A 572 -9.06 12.10 -15.86
CA ILE A 572 -8.13 11.53 -16.83
C ILE A 572 -8.84 10.60 -17.83
N LEU A 573 -9.71 9.71 -17.36
CA LEU A 573 -10.49 8.81 -18.21
C LEU A 573 -11.46 9.59 -19.11
N GLY A 574 -12.07 10.65 -18.59
CA GLY A 574 -12.93 11.57 -19.34
C GLY A 574 -12.18 12.24 -20.48
N LEU A 575 -11.01 12.82 -20.21
CA LEU A 575 -10.16 13.44 -21.23
C LEU A 575 -9.74 12.42 -22.30
N ASN A 576 -9.32 11.22 -21.90
CA ASN A 576 -8.93 10.16 -22.84
C ASN A 576 -10.11 9.71 -23.69
N ARG A 577 -11.28 9.47 -23.10
CA ARG A 577 -12.52 9.15 -23.83
C ARG A 577 -12.83 10.21 -24.88
N ASP A 578 -12.78 11.49 -24.48
CA ASP A 578 -13.12 12.60 -25.37
C ASP A 578 -12.07 12.75 -26.49
N ASN A 579 -10.78 12.54 -26.19
CA ASN A 579 -9.71 12.53 -27.19
C ASN A 579 -9.89 11.40 -28.21
N TYR A 580 -10.19 10.17 -27.75
CA TYR A 580 -10.43 9.03 -28.64
C TYR A 580 -11.70 9.20 -29.46
N SER A 581 -12.79 9.69 -28.85
CA SER A 581 -14.04 10.03 -29.54
C SER A 581 -13.82 11.11 -30.59
N ALA A 582 -13.08 12.18 -30.26
CA ALA A 582 -12.77 13.25 -31.20
C ALA A 582 -11.82 12.80 -32.33
N ALA A 583 -10.88 11.87 -32.05
CA ALA A 583 -10.03 11.29 -33.07
C ALA A 583 -10.83 10.36 -34.01
N GLU A 584 -11.71 9.53 -33.45
CA GLU A 584 -12.61 8.65 -34.21
C GLU A 584 -13.56 9.47 -35.08
N SER A 585 -14.22 10.50 -34.52
CA SER A 585 -15.09 11.42 -35.28
C SER A 585 -14.34 12.11 -36.41
N ARG A 586 -13.12 12.62 -36.17
CA ARG A 586 -12.33 13.28 -37.23
C ARG A 586 -11.96 12.35 -38.37
N ILE A 587 -11.59 11.10 -38.08
CA ILE A 587 -11.32 10.10 -39.13
C ILE A 587 -12.62 9.82 -39.89
N ARG A 588 -13.72 9.62 -39.15
CA ARG A 588 -15.03 9.35 -39.73
C ARG A 588 -15.53 10.46 -40.65
N ASP A 589 -15.34 11.72 -40.26
CA ASP A 589 -15.76 12.88 -41.04
C ASP A 589 -14.92 13.04 -42.31
N VAL A 590 -13.61 12.83 -42.23
CA VAL A 590 -12.72 12.83 -43.41
C VAL A 590 -13.11 11.69 -44.37
N ASP A 591 -13.36 10.51 -43.83
CA ASP A 591 -13.81 9.33 -44.57
C ASP A 591 -15.15 9.56 -45.28
N VAL A 592 -16.13 10.15 -44.58
CA VAL A 592 -17.45 10.48 -45.14
C VAL A 592 -17.34 11.58 -46.20
N ALA A 593 -16.49 12.60 -46.00
CA ALA A 593 -16.27 13.66 -46.98
C ALA A 593 -15.62 13.12 -48.26
N GLU A 594 -14.61 12.27 -48.13
CA GLU A 594 -13.94 11.62 -49.26
C GLU A 594 -14.89 10.68 -50.02
N GLU A 595 -15.64 9.82 -49.32
CA GLU A 595 -16.58 8.90 -49.94
C GLU A 595 -17.76 9.63 -50.60
N SER A 596 -18.21 10.75 -50.01
CA SER A 596 -19.21 11.63 -50.64
C SER A 596 -18.68 12.24 -51.95
N SER A 597 -17.42 12.66 -51.98
CA SER A 597 -16.77 13.16 -53.21
C SER A 597 -16.67 12.05 -54.27
N ASN A 598 -16.29 10.83 -53.88
CA ASN A 598 -16.23 9.68 -54.78
C ASN A 598 -17.60 9.29 -55.33
N LEU A 599 -18.64 9.30 -54.49
CA LEU A 599 -20.02 9.07 -54.93
C LEU A 599 -20.45 10.08 -56.01
N ILE A 600 -20.16 11.37 -55.80
CA ILE A 600 -20.45 12.43 -56.77
C ILE A 600 -19.67 12.18 -58.07
N ALA A 601 -18.38 11.88 -57.98
CA ALA A 601 -17.54 11.61 -59.15
C ALA A 601 -18.04 10.39 -59.96
N GLU A 602 -18.42 9.30 -59.29
CA GLU A 602 -18.96 8.10 -59.94
C GLU A 602 -20.37 8.32 -60.51
N SER A 603 -21.21 9.13 -59.85
CA SER A 603 -22.50 9.56 -60.41
C SER A 603 -22.32 10.33 -61.72
N ILE A 604 -21.36 11.27 -61.76
CA ILE A 604 -21.01 12.01 -62.99
C ILE A 604 -20.46 11.07 -64.07
N ARG A 605 -19.57 10.14 -63.71
CA ARG A 605 -19.03 9.14 -64.66
C ARG A 605 -20.13 8.23 -65.22
N LEU A 606 -21.07 7.79 -64.39
CA LEU A 606 -22.21 7.00 -64.82
C LEU A 606 -23.09 7.78 -65.80
N GLN A 607 -23.41 9.05 -65.51
CA GLN A 607 -24.14 9.94 -66.43
C GLN A 607 -23.39 10.15 -67.75
N ALA A 608 -22.07 10.38 -67.71
CA ALA A 608 -21.25 10.53 -68.91
C ALA A 608 -21.16 9.22 -69.72
N ALA A 609 -20.96 8.08 -69.06
CA ALA A 609 -20.84 6.77 -69.71
C ALA A 609 -22.17 6.34 -70.33
N THR A 610 -23.30 6.62 -69.68
CA THR A 610 -24.65 6.39 -70.26
C THR A 610 -24.94 7.31 -71.44
N ALA A 611 -24.55 8.59 -71.38
CA ALA A 611 -24.65 9.50 -72.51
C ALA A 611 -23.79 9.05 -73.71
N ILE A 612 -22.54 8.63 -73.46
CA ILE A 612 -21.64 8.09 -74.49
C ILE A 612 -22.18 6.78 -75.06
N LEU A 613 -22.73 5.90 -74.23
CA LEU A 613 -23.38 4.66 -74.68
C LEU A 613 -24.60 4.95 -75.56
N ALA A 614 -25.43 5.92 -75.17
CA ALA A 614 -26.56 6.38 -75.98
C ALA A 614 -26.10 6.96 -77.31
N GLN A 615 -25.04 7.77 -77.31
CA GLN A 615 -24.46 8.37 -78.52
C GLN A 615 -23.80 7.32 -79.43
N ALA A 616 -23.07 6.35 -78.87
CA ALA A 616 -22.44 5.26 -79.60
C ALA A 616 -23.48 4.29 -80.20
N ASN A 617 -24.67 4.17 -79.58
CA ASN A 617 -25.81 3.45 -80.13
C ASN A 617 -26.55 4.22 -81.23
N GLN A 618 -26.48 5.56 -81.24
CA GLN A 618 -27.08 6.40 -82.30
C GLN A 618 -26.19 6.57 -83.53
N GLN A 619 -24.86 6.52 -83.39
CA GLN A 619 -23.93 6.66 -84.53
C GLN A 619 -24.17 5.67 -85.68
N PRO A 620 -24.47 4.38 -85.46
CA PRO A 620 -24.84 3.46 -86.54
C PRO A 620 -26.10 3.90 -87.29
N GLY A 621 -27.07 4.50 -86.61
CA GLY A 621 -28.32 4.98 -87.20
C GLY A 621 -28.14 6.22 -88.08
N VAL A 622 -27.27 7.16 -87.67
CA VAL A 622 -26.92 8.34 -88.48
C VAL A 622 -26.09 7.94 -89.70
N PHE A 623 -25.22 6.93 -89.57
CA PHE A 623 -24.46 6.41 -90.72
C PHE A 623 -25.34 5.62 -91.70
N LEU A 624 -26.39 4.95 -91.21
CA LEU A 624 -27.39 4.28 -92.04
C LEU A 624 -28.32 5.29 -92.73
N SER A 625 -28.73 6.38 -92.07
CA SER A 625 -29.54 7.42 -92.72
C SER A 625 -28.75 8.17 -93.81
N LEU A 626 -27.44 8.38 -93.61
CA LEU A 626 -26.55 8.96 -94.64
C LEU A 626 -26.24 8.00 -95.80
N LEU A 627 -26.47 6.68 -95.63
CA LEU A 627 -26.38 5.69 -96.70
C LEU A 627 -27.74 5.46 -97.41
N GLU A 628 -28.87 5.69 -96.73
CA GLU A 628 -30.22 5.68 -97.33
C GLU A 628 -30.50 6.95 -98.14
N ASP A 629 -30.01 8.13 -97.73
CA ASP A 629 -30.11 9.38 -98.50
C ASP A 629 -29.13 9.45 -99.71
N GLY A 630 -28.35 8.38 -99.93
CA GLY A 630 -27.30 8.30 -100.94
C GLY A 630 -27.59 7.41 -102.16
N PHE A 631 -28.82 6.91 -102.35
CA PHE A 631 -29.21 6.12 -103.53
C PHE A 631 -30.53 6.57 -104.15
#